data_AF-A0A843RW69-F1
#
_entry.id   AF-A0A843RW69-F1
#
_cell.length_a   1.000
_cell.length_b   1.000
_cell.length_c   1.000
_cell.angle_alpha   90.00
_cell.angle_beta   90.00
_cell.angle_gamma   90.00
#
_symmetry.space_group_name_H-M   'P 1'
#
loop_
_entity.id
_entity.type
_entity.pdbx_description
1 polymer ?
#
loop_
_entity_poly.entity_id
_entity_poly.type
_entity_poly.pdbx_seq_one_letter_code
_entity_poly.pdbx_strand_id
1 'polypeptide(L)'
;MSMEQDSSPNAVSQDEALAWVAEMFEESRENIQPATARDAIPAWDSLGQLVLMAQLDERFGIRLTESELPGLQSVQDILDVLHRHGRLANDSVRTSA
;
A
#
# COMPACT_ATOMS: atom_id res chain seq x y z
N MET A 1 17.44 -15.42 19.09
CA MET A 1 16.20 -15.61 18.30
C MET A 1 16.32 -14.68 17.12
N SER A 2 16.96 -15.16 16.07
CA SER A 2 17.19 -14.41 14.84
C SER A 2 15.93 -14.50 14.00
N MET A 3 15.33 -13.36 13.71
CA MET A 3 14.51 -13.18 12.51
C MET A 3 15.33 -12.28 11.59
N GLU A 4 16.33 -12.90 10.95
CA GLU A 4 16.78 -12.45 9.64
C GLU A 4 15.65 -12.77 8.66
N GLN A 5 14.82 -11.76 8.35
CA GLN A 5 14.00 -11.75 7.14
C GLN A 5 14.37 -10.49 6.35
N ASP A 6 15.56 -10.50 5.77
CA ASP A 6 15.81 -9.79 4.52
C ASP A 6 14.94 -10.51 3.47
N SER A 7 13.76 -9.96 3.17
CA SER A 7 12.86 -10.48 2.16
C SER A 7 12.42 -9.34 1.25
N SER A 8 13.36 -8.88 0.43
CA SER A 8 12.99 -8.32 -0.87
C SER A 8 12.75 -9.48 -1.83
N PRO A 9 11.54 -9.54 -2.42
CA PRO A 9 11.47 -9.26 -3.84
C PRO A 9 10.37 -8.26 -4.17
N ASN A 10 10.22 -7.19 -3.39
CA ASN A 10 9.60 -5.92 -3.79
C ASN A 10 8.36 -6.08 -4.72
N ALA A 11 7.44 -6.98 -4.36
CA ALA A 11 6.16 -7.20 -5.01
C ALA A 11 5.24 -7.84 -3.98
N VAL A 12 4.16 -7.13 -3.62
CA VAL A 12 3.19 -7.55 -2.59
C VAL A 12 1.88 -7.93 -3.26
N SER A 13 1.13 -8.82 -2.62
CA SER A 13 -0.23 -9.16 -3.06
C SER A 13 -1.20 -8.03 -2.74
N GLN A 14 -2.35 -7.96 -3.44
CA GLN A 14 -3.39 -6.97 -3.11
C GLN A 14 -3.84 -7.04 -1.65
N ASP A 15 -4.00 -8.25 -1.11
CA ASP A 15 -4.31 -8.44 0.30
C ASP A 15 -3.19 -7.81 1.16
N GLU A 16 -1.93 -8.19 0.97
CA GLU A 16 -0.80 -7.63 1.73
C GLU A 16 -0.70 -6.10 1.67
N ALA A 17 -0.94 -5.52 0.49
CA ALA A 17 -0.99 -4.06 0.33
C ALA A 17 -2.13 -3.45 1.16
N LEU A 18 -3.32 -4.06 1.19
CA LEU A 18 -4.42 -3.62 2.05
C LEU A 18 -4.12 -3.77 3.54
N ALA A 19 -3.46 -4.86 3.97
CA ALA A 19 -3.01 -5.00 5.37
C ALA A 19 -2.00 -3.92 5.71
N TRP A 20 -1.04 -3.68 4.84
CA TRP A 20 -0.03 -2.67 5.07
C TRP A 20 -0.64 -1.27 5.18
N VAL A 21 -1.59 -0.93 4.31
CA VAL A 21 -2.33 0.33 4.38
C VAL A 21 -3.12 0.42 5.69
N ALA A 22 -3.75 -0.66 6.13
CA ALA A 22 -4.46 -0.72 7.41
C ALA A 22 -3.53 -0.53 8.60
N GLU A 23 -2.39 -1.22 8.65
CA GLU A 23 -1.39 -1.03 9.70
C GLU A 23 -0.81 0.38 9.71
N MET A 24 -0.52 0.95 8.54
CA MET A 24 0.01 2.30 8.40
C MET A 24 -0.97 3.35 8.92
N PHE A 25 -2.27 3.17 8.67
CA PHE A 25 -3.32 4.07 9.14
C PHE A 25 -3.86 3.70 10.54
N GLU A 26 -3.27 2.71 11.21
CA GLU A 26 -3.74 2.17 12.48
C GLU A 26 -5.24 1.79 12.45
N GLU A 27 -5.71 1.38 11.26
CA GLU A 27 -7.08 1.01 10.97
C GLU A 27 -7.21 -0.50 10.83
N SER A 28 -8.44 -1.01 10.94
CA SER A 28 -8.70 -2.43 10.76
C SER A 28 -8.83 -2.76 9.27
N ARG A 29 -8.29 -3.90 8.83
CA ARG A 29 -8.44 -4.37 7.43
C ARG A 29 -9.92 -4.48 7.01
N GLU A 30 -10.85 -4.70 7.93
CA GLU A 30 -12.29 -4.67 7.66
C GLU A 30 -12.81 -3.28 7.23
N ASN A 31 -12.17 -2.21 7.71
CA ASN A 31 -12.49 -0.82 7.33
C ASN A 31 -11.71 -0.35 6.09
N ILE A 32 -10.58 -0.99 5.79
CA ILE A 32 -9.70 -0.66 4.67
C ILE A 32 -9.98 -1.57 3.49
N GLN A 33 -10.72 -1.02 2.52
CA GLN A 33 -11.04 -1.67 1.26
C GLN A 33 -10.50 -0.84 0.10
N PRO A 34 -10.28 -1.42 -1.09
CA PRO A 34 -9.87 -0.68 -2.28
C PRO A 34 -10.83 0.48 -2.59
N ALA A 35 -12.13 0.26 -2.38
CA ALA A 35 -13.17 1.26 -2.58
C ALA A 35 -13.23 2.33 -1.47
N THR A 36 -12.47 2.18 -0.38
CA THR A 36 -12.40 3.18 0.68
C THR A 36 -11.68 4.42 0.17
N ALA A 37 -12.39 5.54 0.14
CA ALA A 37 -11.83 6.84 -0.18
C ALA A 37 -10.96 7.35 0.98
N ARG A 38 -9.94 8.14 0.68
CA ARG A 38 -9.08 8.76 1.70
C ARG A 38 -9.88 9.61 2.69
N ASP A 39 -10.92 10.29 2.22
CA ASP A 39 -11.80 11.14 3.06
C ASP A 39 -12.58 10.33 4.10
N ALA A 40 -12.73 9.02 3.90
CA ALA A 40 -13.33 8.12 4.88
C ALA A 40 -12.31 7.61 5.92
N ILE A 41 -11.01 7.80 5.69
CA ILE A 41 -9.93 7.36 6.56
C ILE A 41 -9.39 8.58 7.32
N PRO A 42 -9.74 8.79 8.60
CA PRO A 42 -9.32 9.98 9.35
C PRO A 42 -7.80 10.07 9.53
N ALA A 43 -7.10 8.92 9.53
CA ALA A 43 -5.63 8.87 9.56
C ALA A 43 -4.99 9.36 8.25
N TRP A 44 -5.75 9.43 7.15
CA TRP A 44 -5.29 9.86 5.83
C TRP A 44 -5.49 11.37 5.60
N ASP A 45 -5.09 12.16 6.58
CA ASP A 45 -4.99 13.63 6.45
C ASP A 45 -3.63 14.05 5.84
N SER A 46 -3.16 15.26 6.11
CA SER A 46 -1.89 15.81 5.65
C SER A 46 -0.69 15.00 6.17
N LEU A 47 -0.75 14.53 7.41
CA LEU A 47 0.30 13.68 7.98
C LEU A 47 0.29 12.27 7.37
N GLY A 48 -0.89 11.69 7.17
CA GLY A 48 -1.04 10.37 6.53
C GLY A 48 -0.47 10.34 5.11
N GLN A 49 -0.62 11.43 4.35
CA GLN A 49 0.00 11.56 3.03
C GLN A 49 1.53 11.55 3.11
N LEU A 50 2.13 12.28 4.06
CA LEU A 50 3.59 12.29 4.25
C LEU A 50 4.13 10.91 4.68
N VAL A 51 3.42 10.24 5.58
CA VAL A 51 3.75 8.88 6.03
C VAL A 51 3.64 7.89 4.86
N LEU A 52 2.59 7.99 4.06
CA LEU A 52 2.41 7.17 2.86
C LEU A 52 3.57 7.35 1.88
N MET A 53 3.98 8.60 1.62
CA MET A 53 5.12 8.89 0.75
C MET A 53 6.42 8.26 1.28
N ALA A 54 6.69 8.41 2.58
CA ALA A 54 7.87 7.83 3.22
C ALA A 54 7.85 6.30 3.15
N GLN A 55 6.73 5.67 3.51
CA GLN A 55 6.60 4.23 3.49
C GLN A 55 6.66 3.63 2.08
N LEU A 56 6.13 4.32 1.06
CA LEU A 56 6.27 3.89 -0.32
C LEU A 56 7.73 3.96 -0.82
N ASP A 57 8.47 5.00 -0.45
CA ASP A 57 9.90 5.13 -0.77
C ASP A 57 10.73 4.08 -0.01
N GLU A 58 10.46 3.86 1.28
CA GLU A 58 11.21 2.90 2.12
C GLU A 58 10.89 1.43 1.80
N ARG A 59 9.61 1.04 1.70
CA ARG A 59 9.23 -0.36 1.47
C ARG A 59 9.34 -0.78 0.01
N PHE A 60 8.97 0.11 -0.91
CA PHE A 60 8.82 -0.24 -2.33
C PHE A 60 9.84 0.44 -3.24
N GLY A 61 10.55 1.46 -2.74
CA GLY A 61 11.38 2.33 -3.57
C GLY A 61 10.56 3.20 -4.52
N ILE A 62 9.27 3.43 -4.22
CA ILE A 62 8.38 4.26 -5.03
C ILE A 62 8.37 5.66 -4.45
N ARG A 63 8.93 6.60 -5.21
CA ARG A 63 8.95 8.01 -4.84
C ARG A 63 7.72 8.71 -5.43
N LEU A 64 6.70 8.90 -4.60
CA LEU A 64 5.54 9.71 -4.98
C LEU A 64 5.98 11.16 -5.21
N THR A 65 5.53 11.73 -6.33
CA THR A 65 5.74 13.15 -6.64
C THR A 65 4.52 13.97 -6.25
N GLU A 66 4.68 15.28 -6.09
CA GLU A 66 3.59 16.21 -5.79
C GLU A 66 2.45 16.15 -6.84
N SER A 67 2.77 15.72 -8.07
CA SER A 67 1.79 15.50 -9.14
C SER A 67 0.94 14.24 -8.96
N GLU A 68 1.43 13.24 -8.24
CA GLU A 68 0.74 11.95 -7.99
C GLU A 68 -0.10 12.00 -6.71
N LEU A 69 0.31 12.80 -5.72
CA LEU A 69 -0.45 13.05 -4.48
C LEU A 69 -1.93 13.40 -4.68
N PRO A 70 -2.31 14.36 -5.55
CA PRO A 70 -3.71 14.67 -5.79
C PRO A 70 -4.48 13.53 -6.48
N GLY A 71 -3.79 12.63 -7.19
CA GLY A 71 -4.36 11.43 -7.80
C GLY A 71 -4.66 10.31 -6.81
N LEU A 72 -4.03 10.33 -5.63
CA LEU A 72 -4.30 9.38 -4.55
C LEU A 72 -5.53 9.82 -3.75
N GLN A 73 -6.72 9.45 -4.25
CA GLN A 73 -7.99 9.78 -3.60
C GLN A 73 -8.59 8.58 -2.84
N SER A 74 -8.14 7.36 -3.14
CA SER A 74 -8.64 6.13 -2.55
C SER A 74 -7.54 5.10 -2.35
N VAL A 75 -7.80 4.10 -1.52
CA VAL A 75 -6.89 2.94 -1.36
C VAL A 75 -6.62 2.26 -2.70
N GLN A 76 -7.62 2.20 -3.59
CA GLN A 76 -7.47 1.69 -4.95
C GLN A 76 -6.37 2.42 -5.74
N ASP A 77 -6.20 3.73 -5.55
CA ASP A 77 -5.15 4.49 -6.25
C ASP A 77 -3.75 4.09 -5.75
N ILE A 78 -3.59 3.81 -4.44
CA ILE A 78 -2.33 3.26 -3.91
C ILE A 78 -2.02 1.91 -4.56
N LEU A 79 -3.02 1.03 -4.63
CA LEU A 79 -2.89 -0.27 -5.27
C LEU A 79 -2.54 -0.13 -6.76
N ASP A 80 -3.13 0.85 -7.45
CA ASP A 80 -2.85 1.13 -8.85
C ASP A 80 -1.42 1.64 -9.05
N VAL A 81 -0.92 2.51 -8.15
CA VAL A 81 0.50 2.94 -8.15
C VAL A 81 1.43 1.74 -7.97
N LEU A 82 1.15 0.87 -7.00
CA LEU A 82 1.94 -0.35 -6.80
C LEU A 82 1.90 -1.24 -8.05
N HIS A 83 0.73 -1.38 -8.68
CA HIS A 83 0.55 -2.18 -9.88
C HIS A 83 1.30 -1.61 -11.09
N ARG A 84 1.22 -0.29 -11.33
CA ARG A 84 1.95 0.41 -12.40
C ARG A 84 3.45 0.27 -12.26
N HIS A 85 3.95 0.25 -11.03
CA HIS A 85 5.37 0.07 -10.73
C HIS A 85 5.82 -1.41 -10.72
N GLY A 86 4.93 -2.37 -11.02
CA GLY A 86 5.23 -3.81 -10.98
C GLY A 86 5.49 -4.35 -9.58
N ARG A 87 5.04 -3.61 -8.55
CA ARG A 87 5.13 -3.93 -7.12
C ARG A 87 3.85 -4.59 -6.58
N LEU A 88 2.81 -4.72 -7.40
CA LEU A 88 1.62 -5.48 -7.07
C LEU A 88 1.63 -6.81 -7.84
N ALA A 89 1.79 -7.93 -7.14
CA ALA A 89 1.57 -9.23 -7.71
C ALA A 89 0.05 -9.50 -7.72
N ASN A 90 -0.56 -9.53 -8.91
CA ASN A 90 -1.92 -10.02 -9.07
C ASN A 90 -1.88 -11.55 -8.88
N ASP A 91 -1.83 -12.02 -7.62
CA ASP A 91 -1.91 -13.45 -7.29
C ASP A 91 -3.33 -13.92 -7.63
N SER A 92 -3.53 -14.26 -8.90
CA SER A 92 -4.63 -15.09 -9.35
C SER A 92 -4.19 -16.53 -9.59
N VAL A 93 -2.89 -16.86 -9.47
CA VAL A 93 -2.43 -18.22 -9.73
C VAL A 93 -1.20 -18.60 -8.90
N ARG A 94 -1.45 -19.26 -7.78
CA ARG A 94 -0.67 -20.46 -7.41
C ARG A 94 -1.61 -21.62 -7.18
N THR A 95 -1.80 -22.37 -8.27
CA THR A 95 -2.38 -23.72 -8.30
C THR A 95 -1.48 -24.72 -7.54
N SER A 96 -2.10 -25.82 -7.09
CA SER A 96 -1.55 -27.14 -6.69
C SER A 96 -0.90 -27.31 -5.30
N ALA A 97 -1.57 -28.01 -4.37
CA ALA A 97 -1.56 -29.49 -4.26
C ALA A 97 -2.71 -29.99 -3.37
#